data_AF-F4G3K6-F1
#
_entry.id   AF-F4G3K6-F1
#
_cell.length_a   1.000
_cell.length_b   1.000
_cell.length_c   1.000
_cell.angle_alpha   90.00
_cell.angle_beta   90.00
_cell.angle_gamma   90.00
#
_symmetry.space_group_name_H-M   'P 1'
#
loop_
_entity.id
_entity.type
_entity.pdbx_description
1 polymer ?
#
loop_
_entity_poly.entity_id
_entity_poly.type
_entity_poly.pdbx_seq_one_letter_code
_entity_poly.pdbx_strand_id
1 'polypeptide(L)'
;MSKKKNDNSKGRVLLPVNKRHELELKEIMKQMIDRGYLSKTSDWKSFIDEAIESLITLVKVSPEHSFAERVEIFRDLYSSKLMGLVPFPLNSLQEIIEKYPEFSNEIVSIYFSLFKHNFLIDTPNNISEMLSLVKRFFIAITPLPNAQNVIVKQNGSCGTFIIFASYFGKNLSERVYLPLLRSILDEIKAEVKSLKGDNITIEAVVCTRS
;
A
#
# COMPACT_ATOMS: atom_id res chain seq x y z
N MET A 1 -14.97 -28.87 30.60
CA MET A 1 -15.32 -28.30 29.28
C MET A 1 -14.67 -26.93 29.16
N SER A 2 -13.48 -26.86 28.56
CA SER A 2 -12.76 -25.59 28.41
C SER A 2 -13.27 -24.86 27.17
N LYS A 3 -13.90 -23.70 27.38
CA LYS A 3 -14.31 -22.78 26.32
C LYS A 3 -13.06 -22.37 25.52
N LYS A 4 -12.94 -22.84 24.28
CA LYS A 4 -12.02 -22.28 23.29
C LYS A 4 -12.40 -20.81 23.11
N LYS A 5 -11.55 -19.90 23.60
CA LYS A 5 -11.58 -18.50 23.20
C LYS A 5 -11.46 -18.47 21.68
N ASN A 6 -12.48 -17.94 21.01
CA ASN A 6 -12.37 -17.55 19.61
C ASN A 6 -11.30 -16.46 19.55
N ASP A 7 -10.15 -16.83 19.03
CA ASP A 7 -9.05 -15.92 18.75
C ASP A 7 -9.46 -15.08 17.54
N ASN A 8 -10.11 -13.95 17.80
CA ASN A 8 -10.40 -12.92 16.81
C ASN A 8 -9.14 -12.09 16.53
N SER A 9 -7.99 -12.74 16.32
CA SER A 9 -6.79 -12.10 15.81
C SER A 9 -7.00 -11.77 14.33
N LYS A 10 -7.80 -10.74 14.05
CA LYS A 10 -7.83 -10.04 12.75
C LYS A 10 -6.52 -9.27 12.58
N GLY A 11 -5.39 -9.99 12.60
CA GLY A 11 -4.11 -9.42 12.24
C GLY A 11 -4.14 -9.05 10.77
N ARG A 12 -3.57 -7.89 10.42
CA ARG A 12 -3.37 -7.50 9.02
C ARG A 12 -2.52 -8.55 8.32
N VAL A 13 -2.79 -8.76 7.04
CA VAL A 13 -1.92 -9.58 6.19
C VAL A 13 -0.64 -8.78 5.96
N LEU A 14 0.41 -9.10 6.72
CA LEU A 14 1.74 -8.59 6.45
C LEU A 14 2.23 -9.18 5.13
N LEU A 15 2.89 -8.36 4.29
CA LEU A 15 3.66 -8.89 3.16
C LEU A 15 4.62 -9.98 3.68
N PRO A 16 4.93 -11.03 2.91
CA PRO A 16 5.92 -12.03 3.31
C PRO A 16 7.25 -11.36 3.64
N VAL A 17 7.53 -11.24 4.95
CA VAL A 17 8.76 -10.63 5.45
C VAL A 17 9.82 -11.73 5.48
N ASN A 18 10.92 -11.56 4.73
CA ASN A 18 12.04 -12.48 4.82
C ASN A 18 12.74 -12.33 6.19
N LYS A 19 13.51 -13.34 6.62
CA LYS A 19 14.18 -13.32 7.94
C LYS A 19 15.10 -12.10 8.15
N ARG A 20 15.68 -11.56 7.07
CA ARG A 20 16.51 -10.36 7.13
C ARG A 20 15.70 -9.12 7.46
N HIS A 21 14.58 -8.91 6.77
CA HIS A 21 13.65 -7.80 7.05
C HIS A 21 13.05 -7.92 8.45
N GLU A 22 12.77 -9.14 8.94
CA GLU A 22 12.30 -9.35 10.31
C GLU A 22 13.33 -8.88 11.36
N LEU A 23 14.62 -9.17 11.14
CA LEU A 23 15.70 -8.70 12.03
C LEU A 23 15.86 -7.18 11.99
N GLU A 24 15.77 -6.58 10.79
CA GLU A 24 15.82 -5.12 10.62
C GLU A 24 14.63 -4.44 11.33
N LEU A 25 13.42 -5.00 11.21
CA LEU A 25 12.22 -4.52 11.89
C LEU A 25 12.36 -4.56 13.42
N LYS A 26 12.91 -5.65 13.96
CA LYS A 26 13.16 -5.80 15.40
C LYS A 26 14.18 -4.79 15.93
N GLU A 27 15.21 -4.47 15.15
CA GLU A 27 16.22 -3.49 15.55
C GLU A 27 15.64 -2.07 15.61
N ILE A 28 14.81 -1.68 14.64
CA ILE A 28 14.23 -0.33 14.70
C ILE A 28 13.09 -0.24 15.71
N MET A 29 12.32 -1.33 15.94
CA MET A 29 11.41 -1.42 17.09
C MET A 29 12.12 -1.06 18.39
N LYS A 30 13.31 -1.61 18.61
CA LYS A 30 14.15 -1.30 19.76
C LYS A 30 14.53 0.19 19.80
N GLN A 31 14.97 0.76 18.67
CA GLN A 31 15.33 2.19 18.60
C GLN A 31 14.13 3.13 18.89
N MET A 32 12.92 2.80 18.44
CA MET A 32 11.73 3.61 18.70
C MET A 32 11.27 3.53 20.16
N ILE A 33 11.40 2.36 20.79
CA ILE A 33 11.18 2.18 22.24
C ILE A 33 12.22 3.00 23.02
N ASP A 34 13.49 2.92 22.65
CA ASP A 34 14.58 3.63 23.34
C ASP A 34 14.43 5.16 23.23
N ARG A 35 13.83 5.66 22.14
CA ARG A 35 13.53 7.08 21.93
C ARG A 35 12.18 7.53 22.53
N GLY A 36 11.42 6.63 23.15
CA GLY A 36 10.15 6.94 23.79
C GLY A 36 8.98 7.20 22.83
N TYR A 37 9.13 6.84 21.55
CA TYR A 37 8.04 6.98 20.57
C TYR A 37 7.00 5.87 20.69
N LEU A 38 7.35 4.74 21.33
CA LEU A 38 6.47 3.59 21.50
C LEU A 38 6.59 2.97 22.89
N SER A 39 5.52 2.32 23.33
CA SER A 39 5.51 1.51 24.54
C SER A 39 6.28 0.20 24.32
N LYS A 40 6.69 -0.48 25.40
CA LYS A 40 7.32 -1.81 25.27
C LYS A 40 6.30 -2.82 24.74
N THR A 41 6.32 -3.09 23.44
CA THR A 41 5.53 -4.15 22.82
C THR A 41 6.26 -5.50 22.92
N SER A 42 5.51 -6.60 22.94
CA SER A 42 6.06 -7.96 23.07
C SER A 42 6.35 -8.65 21.73
N ASP A 43 5.84 -8.13 20.61
CA ASP A 43 6.02 -8.70 19.27
C ASP A 43 6.18 -7.61 18.18
N TRP A 44 7.03 -7.89 17.20
CA TRP A 44 7.34 -6.96 16.10
C TRP A 44 6.15 -6.70 15.18
N LYS A 45 5.19 -7.64 15.11
CA LYS A 45 3.96 -7.43 14.33
C LYS A 45 3.04 -6.42 15.01
N SER A 46 2.90 -6.50 16.33
CA SER A 46 2.17 -5.49 17.12
C SER A 46 2.85 -4.13 17.09
N PHE A 47 4.19 -4.09 17.06
CA PHE A 47 4.95 -2.86 16.84
C PHE A 47 4.60 -2.15 15.52
N ILE A 48 4.41 -2.91 14.43
CA ILE A 48 3.99 -2.33 13.14
C ILE A 48 2.61 -1.70 13.26
N ASP A 49 1.67 -2.37 13.95
CA ASP A 49 0.33 -1.83 14.16
C ASP A 49 0.39 -0.52 14.98
N GLU A 50 1.13 -0.51 16.09
CA GLU A 50 1.30 0.68 16.95
C GLU A 50 2.05 1.82 16.24
N ALA A 51 3.04 1.52 15.40
CA ALA A 51 3.76 2.53 14.63
C ALA A 51 2.88 3.13 13.51
N ILE A 52 2.02 2.33 12.84
CA ILE A 52 1.04 2.85 11.87
C ILE A 52 0.00 3.72 12.61
N GLU A 53 -0.49 3.27 13.77
CA GLU A 53 -1.46 4.05 14.56
C GLU A 53 -0.86 5.36 15.08
N SER A 54 0.40 5.33 15.54
CA SER A 54 1.13 6.53 15.97
C SER A 54 1.33 7.50 14.81
N LEU A 55 1.67 6.99 13.62
CA LEU A 55 1.78 7.79 12.41
C LEU A 55 0.45 8.44 12.01
N ILE A 56 -0.64 7.66 11.98
CA ILE A 56 -2.00 8.15 11.68
C ILE A 56 -2.39 9.23 12.68
N THR A 57 -2.12 8.99 13.97
CA THR A 57 -2.41 9.93 15.05
C THR A 57 -1.62 11.22 14.84
N LEU A 58 -0.32 11.14 14.61
CA LEU A 58 0.54 12.30 14.45
C LEU A 58 0.13 13.17 13.24
N VAL A 59 -0.29 12.57 12.12
CA VAL A 59 -0.90 13.30 10.99
C VAL A 59 -2.24 13.95 11.37
N LYS A 60 -3.06 13.26 12.18
CA LYS A 60 -4.40 13.73 12.55
C LYS A 60 -4.43 14.83 13.62
N VAL A 61 -3.56 14.76 14.63
CA VAL A 61 -3.58 15.60 15.85
C VAL A 61 -2.37 16.52 16.01
N SER A 62 -1.61 16.81 14.93
CA SER A 62 -0.55 17.83 14.97
C SER A 62 -1.01 19.17 14.36
N PRO A 63 -1.80 20.00 15.07
CA PRO A 63 -2.15 21.35 14.61
C PRO A 63 -0.96 22.31 14.65
N GLU A 64 0.05 22.03 15.50
CA GLU A 64 1.24 22.88 15.70
C GLU A 64 2.31 22.75 14.60
N HIS A 65 2.21 21.73 13.74
CA HIS A 65 3.18 21.51 12.65
C HIS A 65 2.64 22.08 11.33
N SER A 66 3.50 22.63 10.51
CA SER A 66 3.19 22.96 9.12
C SER A 66 2.93 21.68 8.31
N PHE A 67 2.30 21.83 7.14
CA PHE A 67 2.11 20.70 6.23
C PHE A 67 3.43 20.04 5.83
N ALA A 68 4.45 20.84 5.50
CA ALA A 68 5.76 20.33 5.12
C ALA A 68 6.40 19.48 6.24
N GLU A 69 6.34 19.94 7.48
CA GLU A 69 6.87 19.19 8.63
C GLU A 69 6.09 17.89 8.87
N ARG A 70 4.76 17.90 8.74
CA ARG A 70 3.96 16.67 8.83
C ARG A 70 4.30 15.67 7.73
N VAL A 71 4.58 16.15 6.51
CA VAL A 71 5.01 15.31 5.39
C VAL A 71 6.41 14.75 5.62
N GLU A 72 7.35 15.53 6.14
CA GLU A 72 8.68 15.05 6.49
C GLU A 72 8.63 13.98 7.57
N ILE A 73 7.92 14.22 8.68
CA ILE A 73 7.73 13.22 9.74
C ILE A 73 7.06 11.95 9.18
N PHE A 74 6.06 12.14 8.32
CA PHE A 74 5.35 11.04 7.68
C PHE A 74 6.27 10.21 6.78
N ARG A 75 7.08 10.89 5.95
CA ARG A 75 8.07 10.24 5.10
C ARG A 75 9.15 9.56 5.93
N ASP A 76 9.72 10.21 6.93
CA ASP A 76 10.76 9.61 7.76
C ASP A 76 10.28 8.33 8.45
N LEU A 77 9.07 8.35 9.02
CA LEU A 77 8.50 7.18 9.66
C LEU A 77 8.09 6.10 8.65
N TYR A 78 7.42 6.45 7.56
CA TYR A 78 6.89 5.45 6.63
C TYR A 78 7.93 4.92 5.63
N SER A 79 8.84 5.78 5.17
CA SER A 79 9.92 5.47 4.21
C SER A 79 11.20 4.99 4.87
N SER A 80 11.35 5.13 6.20
CA SER A 80 12.25 4.23 6.92
C SER A 80 11.87 2.80 6.53
N LYS A 81 12.87 1.95 6.26
CA LYS A 81 12.73 0.59 5.67
C LYS A 81 11.73 -0.37 6.38
N LEU A 82 11.08 0.10 7.43
CA LEU A 82 10.10 -0.53 8.29
C LEU A 82 8.68 -0.63 7.75
N MET A 83 8.07 0.49 7.34
CA MET A 83 6.62 0.53 7.07
C MET A 83 6.29 0.45 5.60
N GLY A 84 7.27 0.70 4.73
CA GLY A 84 7.12 0.51 3.28
C GLY A 84 6.66 -0.89 2.90
N LEU A 85 6.79 -1.88 3.79
CA LEU A 85 6.33 -3.27 3.59
C LEU A 85 4.89 -3.53 4.08
N VAL A 86 4.20 -2.52 4.62
CA VAL A 86 2.89 -2.70 5.24
C VAL A 86 1.93 -1.62 4.77
N PRO A 87 0.85 -1.97 4.05
CA PRO A 87 -0.11 -0.99 3.58
C PRO A 87 -0.87 -0.35 4.75
N PHE A 88 -1.28 0.90 4.57
CA PHE A 88 -2.20 1.55 5.51
C PHE A 88 -3.55 0.81 5.54
N PRO A 89 -4.24 0.75 6.70
CA PRO A 89 -5.63 0.34 6.74
C PRO A 89 -6.44 1.22 5.78
N LEU A 90 -7.28 0.58 4.98
CA LEU A 90 -8.07 1.28 3.97
C LEU A 90 -8.91 2.41 4.56
N ASN A 91 -9.58 2.17 5.70
CA ASN A 91 -10.39 3.18 6.38
C ASN A 91 -9.54 4.37 6.85
N SER A 92 -8.38 4.11 7.42
CA SER A 92 -7.48 5.18 7.89
C SER A 92 -6.91 5.99 6.73
N LEU A 93 -6.56 5.33 5.63
CA LEU A 93 -6.12 6.00 4.42
C LEU A 93 -7.23 6.87 3.83
N GLN A 94 -8.47 6.35 3.80
CA GLN A 94 -9.63 7.11 3.33
C GLN A 94 -9.85 8.36 4.18
N GLU A 95 -9.87 8.23 5.51
CA GLU A 95 -10.02 9.36 6.42
C GLU A 95 -8.90 10.40 6.26
N ILE A 96 -7.64 9.96 6.11
CA ILE A 96 -6.50 10.88 5.91
C ILE A 96 -6.66 11.64 4.61
N ILE A 97 -6.99 10.98 3.50
CA ILE A 97 -7.10 11.62 2.19
C ILE A 97 -8.35 12.50 2.09
N GLU A 98 -9.44 12.15 2.77
CA GLU A 98 -10.62 13.01 2.87
C GLU A 98 -10.33 14.29 3.65
N LYS A 99 -9.59 14.19 4.76
CA LYS A 99 -9.27 15.33 5.63
C LYS A 99 -8.11 16.18 5.10
N TYR A 100 -7.13 15.56 4.45
CA TYR A 100 -5.91 16.19 3.94
C TYR A 100 -5.57 15.67 2.53
N PRO A 101 -6.30 16.10 1.49
CA PRO A 101 -6.13 15.62 0.11
C PRO A 101 -4.71 15.77 -0.45
N GLU A 102 -3.96 16.74 0.05
CA GLU A 102 -2.58 17.02 -0.33
C GLU A 102 -1.60 15.87 0.00
N PHE A 103 -1.92 14.99 0.96
CA PHE A 103 -1.14 13.79 1.25
C PHE A 103 -1.19 12.74 0.12
N SER A 104 -2.12 12.85 -0.83
CA SER A 104 -2.32 11.85 -1.89
C SER A 104 -1.04 11.60 -2.69
N ASN A 105 -0.31 12.66 -3.04
CA ASN A 105 0.93 12.56 -3.82
C ASN A 105 2.02 11.79 -3.06
N GLU A 106 2.04 11.93 -1.74
CA GLU A 106 3.01 11.24 -0.90
C GLU A 106 2.69 9.77 -0.74
N ILE A 107 1.40 9.44 -0.57
CA ILE A 107 0.95 8.05 -0.59
C ILE A 107 1.27 7.39 -1.92
N VAL A 108 1.04 8.07 -3.05
CA VAL A 108 1.38 7.55 -4.39
C VAL A 108 2.88 7.26 -4.49
N SER A 109 3.72 8.22 -4.10
CA SER A 109 5.18 8.09 -4.16
C SER A 109 5.69 6.92 -3.31
N ILE A 110 5.11 6.77 -2.12
CA ILE A 110 5.42 5.69 -1.19
C ILE A 110 5.02 4.31 -1.75
N TYR A 111 3.77 4.15 -2.20
CA TYR A 111 3.30 2.88 -2.74
C TYR A 111 4.01 2.52 -4.04
N PHE A 112 4.38 3.51 -4.84
CA PHE A 112 5.20 3.30 -6.02
C PHE A 112 6.61 2.83 -5.67
N SER A 113 7.24 3.40 -4.65
CA SER A 113 8.52 2.92 -4.11
C SER A 113 8.42 1.47 -3.64
N LEU A 114 7.36 1.13 -2.89
CA LEU A 114 7.08 -0.25 -2.45
C LEU A 114 6.97 -1.21 -3.65
N PHE A 115 6.25 -0.82 -4.71
CA PHE A 115 6.15 -1.59 -5.94
C PHE A 115 7.54 -1.87 -6.54
N LYS A 116 8.36 -0.83 -6.70
CA LYS A 116 9.70 -0.95 -7.30
C LYS A 116 10.62 -1.88 -6.51
N HIS A 117 10.59 -1.80 -5.19
CA HIS A 117 11.53 -2.55 -4.35
C HIS A 117 11.09 -3.99 -4.03
N ASN A 118 9.79 -4.30 -4.07
CA ASN A 118 9.28 -5.59 -3.60
C ASN A 118 8.57 -6.42 -4.68
N PHE A 119 8.12 -5.78 -5.76
CA PHE A 119 7.38 -6.45 -6.82
C PHE A 119 8.20 -6.44 -8.11
N LEU A 120 8.80 -5.30 -8.47
CA LEU A 120 9.62 -5.16 -9.68
C LEU A 120 11.08 -5.65 -9.46
N ILE A 121 11.23 -6.92 -9.10
CA ILE A 121 12.56 -7.55 -8.97
C ILE A 121 13.17 -7.74 -10.36
N ASP A 122 12.35 -8.18 -11.32
CA ASP A 122 12.69 -8.30 -12.73
C ASP A 122 11.64 -7.56 -13.58
N THR A 123 12.07 -7.00 -14.71
CA THR A 123 11.12 -6.40 -15.66
C THR A 123 10.30 -7.51 -16.31
N PRO A 124 8.95 -7.43 -16.31
CA PRO A 124 8.12 -8.48 -16.89
C PRO A 124 8.40 -8.62 -18.39
N ASN A 125 8.59 -9.85 -18.86
CA ASN A 125 8.98 -10.14 -20.24
C ASN A 125 7.77 -10.31 -21.18
N ASN A 126 6.58 -10.50 -20.62
CA ASN A 126 5.34 -10.67 -21.37
C ASN A 126 4.15 -10.07 -20.63
N ILE A 127 3.01 -9.97 -21.33
CA ILE A 127 1.79 -9.36 -20.80
C ILE A 127 1.22 -10.11 -19.59
N SER A 128 1.37 -11.44 -19.55
CA SER A 128 0.84 -12.26 -18.45
C SER A 128 1.60 -11.99 -17.15
N GLU A 129 2.93 -11.95 -17.21
CA GLU A 129 3.79 -11.58 -16.08
C GLU A 129 3.51 -10.17 -15.59
N MET A 130 3.36 -9.22 -16.53
CA MET A 130 3.05 -7.82 -16.21
C MET A 130 1.72 -7.70 -15.47
N LEU A 131 0.65 -8.29 -16.01
CA LEU A 131 -0.68 -8.24 -15.38
C LEU A 131 -0.69 -8.95 -14.03
N SER A 132 -0.01 -10.09 -13.92
CA SER A 132 0.12 -10.84 -12.66
C SER A 132 0.89 -10.05 -11.61
N LEU A 133 1.97 -9.38 -12.01
CA LEU A 133 2.77 -8.51 -11.15
C LEU A 133 1.93 -7.37 -10.56
N VAL A 134 1.26 -6.60 -11.42
CA VAL A 134 0.40 -5.48 -11.01
C VAL A 134 -0.77 -5.97 -10.15
N LYS A 135 -1.37 -7.12 -10.50
CA LYS A 135 -2.45 -7.75 -9.70
C LYS A 135 -2.01 -8.05 -8.28
N ARG A 136 -0.88 -8.74 -8.12
CA ARG A 136 -0.34 -9.11 -6.80
C ARG A 136 -0.08 -7.86 -5.95
N PHE A 137 0.45 -6.81 -6.55
CA PHE A 137 0.69 -5.55 -5.87
C PHE A 137 -0.61 -4.91 -5.36
N PHE A 138 -1.62 -4.74 -6.22
CA PHE A 138 -2.88 -4.12 -5.81
C PHE A 138 -3.64 -4.95 -4.77
N ILE A 139 -3.65 -6.29 -4.88
CA ILE A 139 -4.21 -7.16 -3.83
C ILE A 139 -3.49 -6.94 -2.50
N ALA A 140 -2.17 -6.79 -2.53
CA ALA A 140 -1.38 -6.61 -1.32
C ALA A 140 -1.64 -5.26 -0.65
N ILE A 141 -1.68 -4.16 -1.41
CA ILE A 141 -1.88 -2.83 -0.84
C ILE A 141 -3.36 -2.50 -0.53
N THR A 142 -4.28 -3.31 -1.05
CA THR A 142 -5.72 -3.21 -0.76
C THR A 142 -6.25 -4.54 -0.20
N PRO A 143 -5.80 -4.95 1.00
CA PRO A 143 -6.17 -6.24 1.56
C PRO A 143 -7.65 -6.22 1.98
N LEU A 144 -8.52 -6.57 1.04
CA LEU A 144 -9.93 -6.77 1.28
C LEU A 144 -10.19 -8.23 1.71
N PRO A 145 -11.22 -8.49 2.53
CA PRO A 145 -11.53 -9.83 3.03
C PRO A 145 -11.69 -10.89 1.92
N ASN A 146 -12.07 -10.45 0.71
CA ASN A 146 -12.21 -11.27 -0.48
C ASN A 146 -11.32 -10.67 -1.57
N ALA A 147 -10.18 -11.30 -1.89
CA ALA A 147 -9.18 -10.87 -2.87
C ALA A 147 -9.65 -10.85 -4.35
N GLN A 148 -10.96 -10.71 -4.58
CA GLN A 148 -11.62 -10.62 -5.90
C GLN A 148 -11.75 -9.16 -6.39
N ASN A 149 -11.12 -8.21 -5.71
CA ASN A 149 -11.16 -6.79 -6.05
C ASN A 149 -10.32 -6.42 -7.28
N VAL A 150 -9.57 -7.37 -7.83
CA VAL A 150 -8.78 -7.19 -9.05
C VAL A 150 -9.08 -8.30 -10.05
N ILE A 151 -9.62 -7.93 -11.21
CA ILE A 151 -9.83 -8.80 -12.36
C ILE A 151 -8.76 -8.53 -13.41
N VAL A 152 -8.24 -9.61 -13.97
CA VAL A 152 -7.33 -9.57 -15.12
C VAL A 152 -7.95 -10.41 -16.23
N LYS A 153 -8.03 -9.83 -17.43
CA LYS A 153 -8.39 -10.54 -18.67
C LYS A 153 -7.24 -10.41 -19.65
N GLN A 154 -6.89 -11.48 -20.36
CA GLN A 154 -5.85 -11.45 -21.38
C GLN A 154 -6.47 -11.87 -22.72
N ASN A 155 -6.11 -11.16 -23.79
CA ASN A 155 -6.48 -11.50 -25.16
C ASN A 155 -5.29 -11.25 -26.09
N GLY A 156 -4.58 -12.34 -26.45
CA GLY A 156 -3.36 -12.27 -27.26
C GLY A 156 -2.26 -11.47 -26.57
N SER A 157 -1.73 -10.46 -27.27
CA SER A 157 -0.68 -9.55 -26.83
C SER A 157 -1.16 -8.43 -25.90
N CYS A 158 -2.46 -8.32 -25.68
CA CYS A 158 -3.09 -7.31 -24.83
C CYS A 158 -3.79 -7.93 -23.62
N GLY A 159 -4.03 -7.12 -22.60
CA GLY A 159 -4.89 -7.49 -21.49
C GLY A 159 -5.51 -6.29 -20.80
N THR A 160 -6.52 -6.58 -20.01
CA THR A 160 -7.31 -5.62 -19.26
C THR A 160 -7.13 -5.89 -17.77
N PHE A 161 -6.83 -4.83 -17.04
CA PHE A 161 -6.74 -4.79 -15.59
C PHE A 161 -7.93 -3.99 -15.06
N ILE A 162 -8.72 -4.58 -14.15
CA ILE A 162 -9.87 -3.91 -13.53
C ILE A 162 -9.72 -4.01 -12.02
N ILE A 163 -9.61 -2.88 -11.35
CA ILE A 163 -9.70 -2.78 -9.89
C ILE A 163 -11.10 -2.28 -9.53
N PHE A 164 -11.80 -2.96 -8.64
CA PHE A 164 -13.07 -2.46 -8.11
C PHE A 164 -12.84 -1.36 -7.07
N ALA A 165 -13.01 -0.12 -7.51
CA ALA A 165 -12.82 1.11 -6.74
C ALA A 165 -13.96 1.41 -5.75
N SER A 166 -15.12 0.75 -5.90
CA SER A 166 -16.27 0.91 -5.00
C SER A 166 -15.94 0.68 -3.52
N TYR A 167 -14.92 -0.14 -3.24
CA TYR A 167 -14.45 -0.41 -1.87
C TYR A 167 -13.58 0.70 -1.29
N PHE A 168 -12.97 1.53 -2.12
CA PHE A 168 -11.99 2.54 -1.68
C PHE A 168 -12.63 3.92 -1.46
N GLY A 169 -13.81 4.15 -2.03
CA GLY A 169 -14.39 5.47 -2.15
C GLY A 169 -13.76 6.30 -3.28
N LYS A 170 -14.48 7.36 -3.69
CA LYS A 170 -14.13 8.19 -4.85
C LYS A 170 -12.76 8.85 -4.71
N ASN A 171 -12.47 9.45 -3.55
CA ASN A 171 -11.24 10.21 -3.32
C ASN A 171 -9.98 9.34 -3.42
N LEU A 172 -9.96 8.15 -2.81
CA LEU A 172 -8.81 7.26 -2.92
C LEU A 172 -8.62 6.74 -4.35
N SER A 173 -9.71 6.45 -5.03
CA SER A 173 -9.66 5.95 -6.41
C SER A 173 -9.05 6.98 -7.36
N GLU A 174 -9.53 8.22 -7.30
CA GLU A 174 -9.09 9.31 -8.19
C GLU A 174 -7.72 9.88 -7.81
N ARG A 175 -7.42 10.01 -6.51
CA ARG A 175 -6.22 10.72 -6.04
C ARG A 175 -5.04 9.82 -5.72
N VAL A 176 -5.27 8.53 -5.44
CA VAL A 176 -4.23 7.60 -5.03
C VAL A 176 -4.08 6.45 -6.01
N TYR A 177 -5.10 5.60 -6.16
CA TYR A 177 -4.95 4.34 -6.87
C TYR A 177 -4.84 4.50 -8.39
N LEU A 178 -5.59 5.42 -9.00
CA LEU A 178 -5.48 5.70 -10.44
C LEU A 178 -4.12 6.33 -10.80
N PRO A 179 -3.62 7.38 -10.11
CA PRO A 179 -2.27 7.91 -10.33
C PRO A 179 -1.16 6.89 -10.06
N LEU A 180 -1.32 6.05 -9.04
CA LEU A 180 -0.38 4.97 -8.73
C LEU A 180 -0.33 3.93 -9.86
N LEU A 181 -1.48 3.48 -10.37
CA LEU A 181 -1.52 2.55 -11.49
C LEU A 181 -0.86 3.16 -12.72
N ARG A 182 -1.11 4.43 -13.03
CA ARG A 182 -0.43 5.15 -14.11
C ARG A 182 1.09 5.08 -13.96
N SER A 183 1.60 5.47 -12.79
CA SER A 183 3.03 5.50 -12.50
C SER A 183 3.68 4.11 -12.64
N ILE A 184 2.98 3.07 -12.20
CA ILE A 184 3.43 1.67 -12.34
C ILE A 184 3.48 1.24 -13.81
N LEU A 185 2.45 1.54 -14.59
CA LEU A 185 2.39 1.17 -16.01
C LEU A 185 3.48 1.89 -16.82
N ASP A 186 3.77 3.14 -16.48
CA ASP A 186 4.86 3.91 -17.09
C ASP A 186 6.24 3.32 -16.74
N GLU A 187 6.47 2.95 -15.48
CA GLU A 187 7.73 2.34 -15.00
C GLU A 187 8.03 1.01 -15.69
N ILE A 188 7.02 0.14 -15.83
CA ILE A 188 7.18 -1.15 -16.53
C ILE A 188 7.10 -1.01 -18.05
N LYS A 189 7.02 0.23 -18.56
CA LYS A 189 6.98 0.59 -19.99
C LYS A 189 5.85 -0.11 -20.76
N ALA A 190 4.70 -0.30 -20.11
CA ALA A 190 3.52 -0.89 -20.73
C ALA A 190 2.99 0.03 -21.86
N GLU A 191 2.52 -0.56 -22.96
CA GLU A 191 1.79 0.22 -23.96
C GLU A 191 0.33 0.38 -23.51
N VAL A 192 0.01 1.53 -22.90
CA VAL A 192 -1.32 1.81 -22.37
C VAL A 192 -2.25 2.31 -23.49
N LYS A 193 -3.22 1.49 -23.90
CA LYS A 193 -4.26 1.88 -24.86
C LYS A 193 -5.37 2.70 -24.20
N SER A 194 -5.69 2.37 -22.95
CA SER A 194 -6.62 3.14 -22.13
C SER A 194 -6.29 2.99 -20.66
N LEU A 195 -6.49 4.06 -19.89
CA LEU A 195 -6.44 4.07 -18.45
C LEU A 195 -7.48 5.07 -17.94
N LYS A 196 -8.53 4.56 -17.32
CA LYS A 196 -9.65 5.36 -16.80
C LYS A 196 -10.02 4.87 -15.42
N GLY A 197 -10.58 5.75 -14.61
CA GLY A 197 -11.11 5.39 -13.31
C GLY A 197 -12.34 6.22 -12.99
N ASP A 198 -13.28 5.61 -12.29
CA ASP A 198 -14.44 6.24 -11.67
C ASP A 198 -14.57 5.77 -10.21
N ASN A 199 -15.69 6.08 -9.58
CA ASN A 199 -15.98 5.67 -8.20
C ASN A 199 -16.34 4.18 -8.05
N ILE A 200 -16.40 3.41 -9.14
CA ILE A 200 -16.79 2.00 -9.16
C ILE A 200 -15.61 1.12 -9.63
N THR A 201 -14.87 1.54 -10.65
CA THR A 201 -13.76 0.80 -11.25
C THR A 201 -12.59 1.69 -11.66
N ILE A 202 -11.38 1.14 -11.58
CA ILE A 202 -10.19 1.61 -12.29
C ILE A 202 -9.86 0.55 -13.34
N GLU A 203 -9.89 0.93 -14.61
CA GLU A 203 -9.65 0.04 -15.75
C GLU A 203 -8.44 0.51 -16.56
N ALA A 204 -7.54 -0.42 -16.86
CA ALA A 204 -6.43 -0.21 -17.78
C ALA A 204 -6.44 -1.29 -18.86
N VAL A 205 -6.27 -0.88 -20.12
CA VAL A 205 -5.99 -1.79 -21.25
C VAL A 205 -4.54 -1.58 -21.65
N VAL A 206 -3.76 -2.64 -21.56
CA VAL A 206 -2.32 -2.65 -21.82
C VAL A 206 -1.98 -3.67 -22.88
N CYS A 207 -1.01 -3.36 -23.73
CA CYS A 207 -0.48 -4.27 -24.73
C CYS A 207 1.05 -4.39 -24.58
N THR A 208 1.59 -5.52 -25.05
CA THR A 208 3.01 -5.65 -25.33
C THR A 208 3.32 -4.93 -26.64
N ARG A 209 4.43 -4.18 -26.68
CA ARG A 209 4.89 -3.54 -27.93
C ARG A 209 5.18 -4.66 -28.93
N SER A 210 4.40 -4.69 -30.01
CA SER A 210 4.62 -5.54 -31.18
C SER A 210 5.82 -5.09 -31.98
#